data_AF-A0A1F7RS10-F1
#
_entry.id   AF-A0A1F7RS10-F1
#
_cell.length_a   1.000
_cell.length_b   1.000
_cell.length_c   1.000
_cell.angle_alpha   90.00
_cell.angle_beta   90.00
_cell.angle_gamma   90.00
#
_symmetry.space_group_name_H-M   'P 1'
#
loop_
_entity.id
_entity.type
_entity.pdbx_description
1 polymer ?
#
loop_
_entity_poly.entity_id
_entity_poly.type
_entity_poly.pdbx_seq_one_letter_code
_entity_poly.pdbx_strand_id
1 'polypeptide(L)'
;MSNIKTAISLDEDLFRQINNLAGRMNIPRSRVFAIAVWEFIEREQNKQLLSQINSVYQDSPDEEELKLSAAMKAKHRKNIGEESW
;
A
#
# COMPACT_ATOMS: atom_id res chain seq x y z
N MET A 1 -7.63 20.89 -18.53
CA MET A 1 -7.09 20.87 -17.16
C MET A 1 -6.03 21.95 -17.06
N SER A 2 -6.04 22.75 -16.00
CA SER A 2 -5.03 23.79 -15.77
C SER A 2 -3.77 23.18 -15.14
N ASN A 3 -2.59 23.58 -15.64
CA ASN A 3 -1.31 23.19 -15.06
C ASN A 3 -0.87 24.27 -14.07
N ILE A 4 -0.58 23.87 -12.83
CA ILE A 4 -0.03 24.74 -11.79
C ILE A 4 1.49 24.56 -11.77
N LYS A 5 2.24 25.66 -11.72
CA LYS A 5 3.70 25.65 -11.54
C LYS A 5 4.02 25.99 -10.10
N THR A 6 4.85 25.17 -9.49
CA THR A 6 5.31 25.36 -8.11
C THR A 6 6.83 25.20 -8.08
N ALA A 7 7.52 26.12 -7.44
CA ALA A 7 8.94 25.97 -7.13
C ALA A 7 9.08 25.18 -5.82
N ILE A 8 9.94 24.16 -5.82
CA ILE A 8 10.22 23.33 -4.65
C ILE A 8 11.73 23.25 -4.44
N SER A 9 12.14 23.27 -3.18
CA SER A 9 13.53 22.99 -2.81
C SER A 9 13.76 21.49 -2.87
N LEU A 10 14.85 21.06 -3.51
CA LEU A 10 15.20 19.66 -3.65
C LEU A 10 16.71 19.49 -3.42
N ASP A 11 17.07 18.33 -2.90
CA ASP A 11 18.45 17.89 -2.87
C ASP A 11 19.01 17.78 -4.31
N GLU A 12 20.28 18.19 -4.50
CA GLU A 12 20.89 18.24 -5.83
C GLU A 12 21.06 16.84 -6.43
N ASP A 13 21.44 15.85 -5.62
CA ASP A 13 21.64 14.47 -6.09
C ASP A 13 20.30 13.86 -6.47
N LEU A 14 19.24 14.13 -5.71
CA LEU A 14 17.89 13.73 -6.06
C LEU A 14 17.45 14.36 -7.40
N PHE A 15 17.71 15.65 -7.60
CA PHE A 15 17.40 16.33 -8.86
C PHE A 15 18.14 15.68 -10.03
N ARG A 16 19.43 15.36 -9.90
CA ARG A 16 20.22 14.67 -10.93
C ARG A 16 19.65 13.29 -11.26
N GLN A 17 19.29 12.51 -10.25
CA GLN A 17 18.66 11.19 -10.42
C GLN A 17 17.34 11.27 -11.20
N ILE A 18 16.50 12.26 -10.86
CA ILE A 18 15.21 12.47 -11.53
C ILE A 18 15.40 12.90 -12.98
N ASN A 19 16.37 13.76 -13.28
CA ASN A 19 16.73 14.13 -14.66
C ASN A 19 17.14 12.89 -15.48
N ASN A 20 18.01 12.05 -14.93
CA ASN A 20 18.46 10.84 -15.60
C ASN A 20 17.31 9.87 -15.85
N LEU A 21 16.44 9.68 -14.86
CA LEU A 21 15.25 8.82 -14.99
C LEU A 21 14.29 9.34 -16.06
N ALA A 22 14.00 10.65 -16.03
CA ALA A 22 13.15 11.31 -17.03
C ALA A 22 13.70 11.12 -18.45
N GLY A 23 15.03 11.27 -18.62
CA GLY A 23 15.72 11.01 -19.88
C GLY A 23 15.58 9.56 -20.35
N ARG A 24 15.85 8.59 -19.47
CA ARG A 24 15.69 7.16 -19.79
C ARG A 24 14.26 6.78 -20.18
N MET A 25 13.27 7.38 -19.52
CA MET A 25 11.84 7.13 -19.78
C MET A 25 11.27 7.97 -20.93
N ASN A 26 12.06 8.89 -21.50
CA ASN A 26 11.65 9.83 -22.53
C ASN A 26 10.38 10.63 -22.15
N ILE A 27 10.32 11.11 -20.90
CA ILE A 27 9.21 11.94 -20.40
C ILE A 27 9.74 13.22 -19.74
N PRO A 28 8.93 14.29 -19.66
CA PRO A 28 9.31 15.49 -18.92
C PRO A 28 9.54 15.18 -17.44
N ARG A 29 10.55 15.82 -16.81
CA ARG A 29 10.81 15.73 -15.37
C ARG A 29 9.57 15.90 -14.50
N SER A 30 8.74 16.90 -14.81
CA SER A 30 7.51 17.18 -14.07
C SER A 30 6.55 15.99 -14.06
N ARG A 31 6.57 15.14 -15.09
CA ARG A 31 5.78 13.92 -15.15
C ARG A 31 6.30 12.85 -14.20
N VAL A 32 7.62 12.71 -14.06
CA VAL A 32 8.23 11.81 -13.06
C VAL A 32 7.78 12.21 -11.64
N PHE A 33 7.85 13.50 -11.32
CA PHE A 33 7.36 14.01 -10.04
C PHE A 33 5.87 13.75 -9.83
N ALA A 34 5.05 14.04 -10.86
CA ALA A 34 3.61 13.80 -10.76
C ALA A 34 3.31 12.32 -10.47
N ILE A 35 3.93 11.38 -11.19
CA ILE A 35 3.75 9.94 -10.96
C ILE A 35 4.13 9.58 -9.52
N ALA A 36 5.30 10.02 -9.05
CA ALA A 36 5.76 9.73 -7.70
C ALA A 36 4.82 10.27 -6.62
N VAL A 37 4.30 11.49 -6.80
CA VAL A 37 3.34 12.10 -5.86
C VAL A 37 2.01 11.36 -5.87
N TRP A 38 1.51 10.98 -7.05
CA TRP A 38 0.28 10.17 -7.17
C TRP A 38 0.41 8.84 -6.42
N GLU A 39 1.49 8.10 -6.67
CA GLU A 39 1.75 6.84 -5.97
C GLU A 39 1.92 7.03 -4.47
N PHE A 40 2.56 8.11 -4.03
CA PHE A 40 2.71 8.40 -2.60
C PHE A 40 1.36 8.66 -1.93
N ILE A 41 0.50 9.47 -2.55
CA ILE A 41 -0.85 9.76 -2.04
C ILE A 41 -1.67 8.47 -1.94
N GLU A 42 -1.65 7.63 -2.98
CA GLU A 42 -2.37 6.36 -2.99
C GLU A 42 -1.88 5.42 -1.88
N ARG A 43 -0.56 5.32 -1.67
CA ARG A 43 0.01 4.52 -0.57
C ARG A 43 -0.44 5.02 0.80
N GLU A 44 -0.48 6.33 1.03
CA GLU A 44 -0.93 6.89 2.30
C GLU A 44 -2.44 6.68 2.51
N GLN A 45 -3.26 6.81 1.46
CA GLN A 45 -4.70 6.49 1.52
C GLN A 45 -4.92 5.01 1.87
N ASN A 46 -4.15 4.10 1.26
CA ASN A 46 -4.24 2.67 1.56
C ASN A 46 -3.86 2.35 3.00
N LYS A 47 -2.82 3.01 3.56
CA LYS A 47 -2.47 2.88 4.98
C LYS A 47 -3.58 3.36 5.90
N GLN A 48 -4.20 4.49 5.57
CA GLN A 48 -5.32 5.03 6.34
C GLN A 48 -6.52 4.08 6.32
N LEU A 49 -6.86 3.54 5.14
CA LEU A 49 -7.93 2.56 5.00
C LEU A 49 -7.65 1.31 5.83
N LEU A 50 -6.44 0.75 5.74
CA LEU A 50 -6.04 -0.41 6.55
C LEU A 50 -6.12 -0.11 8.05
N SER A 51 -5.71 1.08 8.47
CA SER A 51 -5.81 1.51 9.87
C SER A 51 -7.27 1.58 10.35
N GLN A 52 -8.19 2.05 9.50
CA GLN A 52 -9.62 2.09 9.82
C GLN A 52 -10.21 0.68 9.95
N ILE A 53 -9.86 -0.21 9.02
CA ILE A 53 -10.27 -1.63 9.09
C ILE A 53 -9.77 -2.26 10.39
N ASN A 54 -8.49 -2.10 10.70
CA ASN A 54 -7.91 -2.65 11.92
C ASN A 54 -8.56 -2.07 13.18
N SER A 55 -8.94 -0.79 13.17
CA SER A 55 -9.64 -0.16 14.29
C SER A 55 -11.03 -0.76 14.52
N VAL A 56 -11.73 -1.23 13.49
CA VAL A 56 -13.03 -1.90 13.64
C VAL A 56 -12.87 -3.31 14.21
N TYR A 57 -11.78 -4.00 13.85
CA TYR A 57 -11.47 -5.35 14.31
C TYR A 57 -10.50 -5.38 15.51
N GLN A 58 -10.36 -4.27 16.24
CA GLN A 58 -9.43 -4.20 17.37
C GLN A 58 -9.93 -4.94 18.61
N ASP A 59 -11.24 -5.18 18.69
CA ASP A 59 -11.84 -5.89 19.81
C ASP A 59 -11.37 -7.35 19.84
N SER A 60 -11.18 -7.87 21.05
CA SER A 60 -10.86 -9.29 21.23
C SER A 60 -12.09 -10.13 20.84
N PRO A 61 -11.90 -11.26 20.14
CA PRO A 61 -13.02 -12.10 19.74
C PRO A 61 -13.84 -12.53 20.95
N ASP A 62 -15.16 -12.50 20.83
CA ASP A 62 -16.04 -12.97 21.90
C ASP A 62 -16.01 -14.51 22.02
N GLU A 63 -16.64 -15.05 23.07
CA GLU A 63 -16.66 -16.50 23.30
C GLU A 63 -17.32 -17.29 22.17
N GLU A 64 -18.31 -16.72 21.48
CA GLU A 64 -18.99 -17.37 20.37
C GLU A 64 -18.11 -17.38 19.12
N GLU A 65 -17.44 -16.27 18.83
CA GLU A 65 -16.45 -16.13 17.77
C GLU A 65 -15.26 -17.07 17.97
N LEU A 66 -14.80 -17.23 19.22
CA LEU A 66 -13.75 -18.20 19.56
C LEU A 66 -14.20 -19.65 19.32
N LYS A 67 -15.43 -20.01 19.73
CA LYS A 67 -16.00 -21.35 19.48
C LYS A 67 -16.16 -21.61 17.98
N LEU A 68 -16.66 -20.63 17.23
CA LEU A 68 -16.82 -20.72 15.78
C LEU A 68 -15.46 -20.85 15.08
N SER A 69 -14.47 -20.04 15.47
CA SER A 69 -13.10 -20.11 14.95
C SER A 69 -12.45 -21.47 15.23
N ALA A 70 -12.64 -22.03 16.42
CA ALA A 70 -12.15 -23.37 16.76
C ALA A 70 -12.78 -24.46 15.90
N ALA A 71 -14.11 -24.40 15.68
CA ALA A 71 -14.83 -25.33 14.82
C ALA A 71 -14.39 -25.22 13.35
N MET A 72 -14.22 -23.99 12.85
CA MET A 72 -13.72 -23.72 11.51
C MET A 72 -12.29 -24.27 11.31
N LYS A 73 -11.38 -24.03 12.27
CA LYS A 73 -10.02 -24.57 12.24
C LYS A 73 -10.02 -26.11 12.26
N ALA A 74 -10.87 -26.75 13.06
CA ALA A 74 -10.98 -28.20 13.10
C ALA A 74 -11.46 -28.78 11.76
N LYS A 75 -12.47 -28.15 11.14
CA LYS A 75 -12.97 -28.54 9.81
C LYS A 75 -11.92 -28.32 8.73
N HIS A 76 -11.20 -27.20 8.78
CA HIS A 76 -10.15 -26.88 7.82
C HIS A 76 -8.98 -27.88 7.89
N ARG A 77 -8.50 -28.22 9.09
CA ARG A 77 -7.48 -29.27 9.28
C ARG A 77 -7.91 -30.63 8.74
N LYS A 78 -9.19 -30.97 8.84
CA LYS A 78 -9.73 -32.22 8.28
C LYS A 78 -9.78 -32.21 6.75
N ASN A 79 -9.91 -31.03 6.14
CA ASN A 79 -10.02 -30.85 4.70
C ASN A 79 -8.66 -30.66 4.01
N ILE A 80 -7.67 -30.08 4.69
CA ILE A 80 -6.27 -30.06 4.23
C ILE A 80 -5.65 -31.42 4.60
N GLY A 81 -6.09 -32.47 3.92
CA GLY A 81 -5.43 -33.77 4.00
C GLY A 81 -3.92 -33.63 3.79
N GLU A 82 -3.15 -34.51 4.43
CA GLU A 82 -1.68 -34.58 4.47
C GLU A 82 -1.01 -34.39 3.10
N GLU A 83 -0.90 -33.16 2.61
CA GLU A 83 0.05 -32.85 1.53
C GLU A 83 1.43 -32.87 2.17
N SER A 84 2.10 -34.01 1.98
CA SER A 84 3.54 -34.15 2.20
C SER A 84 4.22 -33.20 1.21
N TRP A 85 4.90 -32.19 1.74
CA TRP A 85 5.73 -31.27 0.96
C TRP A 85 6.90 -32.04 0.32
#